data_AF-A0A090N620-F1
#
_entry.id   AF-A0A090N620-F1
#
_cell.length_a   1.000
_cell.length_b   1.000
_cell.length_c   1.000
_cell.angle_alpha   90.00
_cell.angle_beta   90.00
_cell.angle_gamma   90.00
#
_symmetry.space_group_name_H-M   'P 1'
#
loop_
_entity.id
_entity.type
_entity.pdbx_description
1 polymer ?
#
loop_
_entity_poly.entity_id
_entity_poly.type
_entity_poly.pdbx_seq_one_letter_code
_entity_poly.pdbx_strand_id
1 'polypeptide(L)'
;MNIEHPASKVCNPSNSTELATRVRNTLTTISEPTNMTAHLHSIAFEKSPQRIWQAFLGHRHILVTTWARANVYGVDFGFGSTCSYVESVVPDMDGNIAVKEAPGPSAKYWTDNGVDVSVHIRTEHMERLMDDPLLFPTVKLSESHKD
;
A
#
# COMPACT_ATOMS: atom_id res chain seq x y z
N MET A 1 19.14 -7.62 4.27
CA MET A 1 18.55 -8.16 3.03
C MET A 1 18.18 -6.97 2.16
N ASN A 2 18.84 -6.76 1.02
CA ASN A 2 18.53 -5.63 0.14
C ASN A 2 17.53 -6.10 -0.91
N ILE A 3 16.29 -5.62 -0.79
CA ILE A 3 15.22 -5.90 -1.76
C ILE A 3 15.17 -4.72 -2.70
N GLU A 4 16.11 -4.69 -3.63
CA GLU A 4 16.20 -3.64 -4.65
C GLU A 4 15.89 -4.23 -6.02
N HIS A 5 15.13 -3.50 -6.83
CA HIS A 5 14.95 -3.76 -8.25
C HIS A 5 15.26 -2.50 -9.07
N PRO A 6 15.88 -2.64 -10.25
CA PRO A 6 16.02 -1.51 -11.16
C PRO A 6 14.65 -0.94 -11.53
N ALA A 7 14.52 0.39 -11.52
CA ALA A 7 13.26 1.06 -11.87
C ALA A 7 12.70 0.60 -13.22
N SER A 8 13.57 0.39 -14.22
CA SER A 8 13.19 -0.13 -15.55
C SER A 8 12.55 -1.52 -15.52
N LYS A 9 12.86 -2.33 -14.51
CA LYS A 9 12.24 -3.65 -14.29
C LYS A 9 10.95 -3.55 -13.47
N VAL A 10 10.84 -2.57 -12.58
CA VAL A 10 9.63 -2.28 -11.80
C VAL A 10 8.52 -1.76 -12.70
N CYS A 11 8.83 -0.80 -13.58
CA CYS A 11 7.87 -0.16 -14.48
C CYS A 11 7.48 -1.02 -15.70
N ASN A 12 7.98 -2.24 -15.82
CA ASN A 12 7.63 -3.13 -16.93
C ASN A 12 6.40 -3.98 -16.55
N PRO A 13 5.23 -3.80 -17.20
CA PRO A 13 4.01 -4.54 -16.88
C PRO A 13 4.18 -6.06 -16.96
N SER A 14 5.07 -6.55 -17.84
CA SER A 14 5.35 -7.98 -17.99
C SER A 14 6.04 -8.61 -16.77
N ASN A 15 6.58 -7.79 -15.85
CA ASN A 15 7.30 -8.24 -14.67
C ASN A 15 6.45 -8.21 -13.38
N SER A 16 5.18 -7.84 -13.46
CA SER A 16 4.29 -7.72 -12.29
C SER A 16 4.24 -8.99 -11.43
N THR A 17 4.19 -10.17 -12.06
CA THR A 17 4.23 -11.47 -11.36
C THR A 17 5.55 -11.72 -10.62
N GLU A 18 6.67 -11.37 -11.25
CA GLU A 18 8.01 -11.51 -10.64
C GLU A 18 8.14 -10.63 -9.40
N LEU A 19 7.74 -9.36 -9.53
CA LEU A 19 7.76 -8.40 -8.41
C LEU A 19 6.87 -8.86 -7.26
N ALA A 20 5.63 -9.28 -7.56
CA ALA A 20 4.71 -9.78 -6.54
C ALA A 20 5.27 -11.04 -5.85
N THR A 21 5.95 -11.92 -6.59
CA THR A 21 6.61 -13.11 -6.04
C THR A 21 7.76 -12.71 -5.11
N ARG A 22 8.56 -11.71 -5.48
CA ARG A 22 9.66 -11.23 -4.64
C ARG A 22 9.18 -10.56 -3.35
N VAL A 23 8.09 -9.81 -3.41
CA VAL A 23 7.41 -9.26 -2.22
C VAL A 23 6.94 -10.40 -1.30
N ARG A 24 6.30 -11.44 -1.85
CA ARG A 24 5.87 -12.62 -1.07
C ARG A 24 7.05 -13.34 -0.43
N ASN A 25 8.11 -13.63 -1.19
CA ASN A 25 9.32 -14.30 -0.68
C ASN A 25 10.01 -13.50 0.43
N THR A 26 10.00 -12.18 0.31
CA THR A 26 10.48 -11.26 1.36
C THR A 26 9.66 -11.43 2.63
N LEU A 27 8.33 -11.38 2.53
CA LEU A 27 7.45 -11.52 3.67
C LEU A 27 7.63 -12.90 4.33
N THR A 28 7.73 -13.98 3.55
CA THR A 28 8.03 -15.32 4.06
C THR A 28 9.35 -15.35 4.83
N THR A 29 10.39 -14.72 4.30
CA THR A 29 11.70 -14.65 4.97
C THR A 29 11.61 -13.91 6.31
N ILE A 30 10.91 -12.78 6.36
CA ILE A 30 10.75 -11.98 7.58
C ILE A 30 9.87 -12.70 8.60
N SER A 31 8.79 -13.35 8.15
CA SER A 31 7.84 -14.08 9.00
C SER A 31 8.37 -15.42 9.50
N GLU A 32 9.50 -15.90 9.00
CA GLU A 32 10.12 -17.13 9.46
C GLU A 32 10.46 -17.02 10.97
N PRO A 33 10.01 -17.96 11.82
CA PRO A 33 10.12 -17.82 13.28
C PRO A 33 11.54 -17.51 13.76
N THR A 34 12.56 -18.17 13.21
CA THR A 34 13.96 -17.95 13.60
C THR A 34 14.42 -16.53 13.28
N ASN A 35 14.06 -15.98 12.12
CA ASN A 35 14.42 -14.62 11.73
C ASN A 35 13.69 -13.58 12.60
N MET A 36 12.41 -13.81 12.87
CA MET A 36 11.61 -12.98 13.74
C MET A 36 12.17 -12.97 15.17
N THR A 37 12.50 -14.14 15.73
CA THR A 37 13.10 -14.25 17.07
C THR A 37 14.46 -13.56 17.15
N ALA A 38 15.32 -13.74 16.14
CA ALA A 38 16.62 -13.06 16.09
C ALA A 38 16.45 -11.54 16.03
N HIS A 39 15.49 -11.04 15.24
CA HIS A 39 15.18 -9.61 15.15
C HIS A 39 14.66 -9.05 16.48
N LEU A 40 13.69 -9.71 17.10
CA LEU A 40 13.15 -9.31 18.41
C LEU A 40 14.23 -9.31 19.50
N HIS A 41 15.10 -10.33 19.51
CA HIS A 41 16.26 -10.37 20.40
C HIS A 41 17.17 -9.17 20.18
N SER A 42 17.50 -8.83 18.93
CA SER A 42 18.31 -7.64 18.62
C SER A 42 17.68 -6.35 19.13
N ILE A 43 16.36 -6.19 19.00
CA ILE A 43 15.64 -5.00 19.48
C ILE A 43 15.62 -4.94 21.02
N ALA A 44 15.43 -6.09 21.69
CA ALA A 44 15.35 -6.16 23.15
C ALA A 44 16.63 -5.71 23.85
N PHE A 45 17.79 -5.87 23.21
CA PHE A 45 19.10 -5.46 23.73
C PHE A 45 19.63 -4.15 23.12
N GLU A 46 18.83 -3.48 22.28
CA GLU A 46 19.16 -2.14 21.80
C GLU A 46 19.08 -1.13 22.95
N LYS A 47 19.98 -0.14 22.98
CA LYS A 47 20.04 0.86 24.05
C LYS A 47 18.90 1.89 23.95
N SER A 48 18.37 2.10 22.76
CA SER A 48 17.30 3.07 22.49
C SER A 48 16.39 2.58 21.35
N PRO A 49 15.66 1.46 21.55
CA PRO A 49 14.81 0.87 20.51
C PRO A 49 13.76 1.87 19.98
N GLN A 50 13.30 2.81 20.81
CA GLN A 50 12.39 3.88 20.44
C GLN A 50 12.94 4.87 19.40
N ARG A 51 14.27 4.89 19.17
CA ARG A 51 14.91 5.71 18.14
C ARG A 51 15.08 4.96 16.82
N ILE A 52 14.78 3.66 16.79
CA ILE A 52 14.84 2.86 15.57
C ILE A 52 13.53 3.04 14.82
N TRP A 53 13.61 3.74 13.69
CA TRP A 53 12.59 3.71 12.67
C TRP A 53 13.21 3.27 11.36
N GLN A 54 12.98 2.01 10.96
CA GLN A 54 13.55 1.41 9.74
C GLN A 54 12.70 1.72 8.49
N ALA A 55 12.12 2.91 8.42
CA ALA A 55 11.42 3.38 7.23
C ALA A 55 12.40 4.10 6.30
N PHE A 56 12.45 3.67 5.05
CA PHE A 56 13.16 4.36 3.98
C PHE A 56 12.12 4.98 3.05
N LEU A 57 12.13 6.30 3.00
CA LEU A 57 11.17 7.13 2.26
C LEU A 57 11.92 8.03 1.28
N GLY A 58 11.21 8.59 0.32
CA GLY A 58 11.72 9.52 -0.67
C GLY A 58 11.80 8.95 -2.09
N HIS A 59 12.67 9.53 -2.89
CA HIS A 59 12.63 9.38 -4.36
C HIS A 59 12.88 7.97 -4.91
N ARG A 60 13.45 7.05 -4.11
CA ARG A 60 13.81 5.68 -4.52
C ARG A 60 13.14 4.59 -3.70
N HIS A 61 12.52 4.95 -2.58
CA HIS A 61 11.97 3.99 -1.63
C HIS A 61 10.55 4.42 -1.27
N ILE A 62 9.65 3.44 -1.24
CA ILE A 62 8.27 3.63 -0.80
C ILE A 62 8.04 2.86 0.50
N LEU A 63 7.24 3.43 1.37
CA LEU A 63 6.68 2.77 2.53
C LEU A 63 5.22 2.44 2.22
N VAL A 64 4.89 1.16 2.18
CA VAL A 64 3.51 0.71 1.94
C VAL A 64 2.95 0.14 3.23
N THR A 65 1.88 0.73 3.73
CA THR A 65 1.07 0.16 4.83
C THR A 65 -0.24 -0.35 4.27
N THR A 66 -0.63 -1.56 4.65
CA THR A 66 -1.90 -2.15 4.21
C THR A 66 -2.82 -2.45 5.38
N TRP A 67 -4.08 -2.03 5.27
CA TRP A 67 -5.18 -2.39 6.17
C TRP A 67 -6.07 -3.46 5.54
N ALA A 68 -5.51 -4.28 4.64
CA ALA A 68 -6.20 -5.39 4.04
C ALA A 68 -6.66 -6.39 5.12
N ARG A 69 -7.94 -6.76 5.08
CA ARG A 69 -8.58 -7.69 6.02
C ARG A 69 -8.64 -7.19 7.46
N ALA A 70 -8.43 -5.89 7.68
CA ALA A 70 -8.60 -5.29 9.00
C ALA A 70 -10.08 -5.10 9.37
N ASN A 71 -11.00 -5.22 8.40
CA ASN A 71 -12.44 -5.04 8.58
C ASN A 71 -12.78 -3.67 9.19
N VAL A 72 -12.14 -2.62 8.68
CA VAL A 72 -12.24 -1.25 9.24
C VAL A 72 -13.66 -0.71 9.17
N TYR A 73 -14.43 -1.09 8.14
CA TYR A 73 -15.83 -0.70 7.97
C TYR A 73 -16.81 -1.53 8.83
N GLY A 74 -16.35 -2.64 9.40
CA GLY A 74 -17.12 -3.45 10.35
C GLY A 74 -17.09 -2.94 11.78
N VAL A 75 -16.36 -1.85 12.06
CA VAL A 75 -16.31 -1.23 13.38
C VAL A 75 -17.62 -0.49 13.67
N ASP A 76 -18.31 -0.90 14.74
CA ASP A 76 -19.46 -0.20 15.31
C ASP A 76 -19.16 0.19 16.77
N PHE A 77 -19.32 1.47 17.09
CA PHE A 77 -19.14 2.02 18.44
C PHE A 77 -20.42 1.95 19.29
N GLY A 78 -21.42 1.16 18.85
CA GLY A 78 -22.71 0.99 19.52
C GLY A 78 -23.81 1.92 19.00
N PHE A 79 -23.62 2.52 17.82
CA PHE A 79 -24.58 3.44 17.21
C PHE A 79 -25.51 2.75 16.20
N GLY A 80 -25.25 1.49 15.84
CA GLY A 80 -26.04 0.75 14.84
C GLY A 80 -25.94 1.34 13.43
N SER A 81 -24.93 2.18 13.19
CA SER A 81 -24.64 2.81 11.90
C SER A 81 -23.44 2.16 11.23
N THR A 82 -23.44 2.07 9.90
CA THR A 82 -22.27 1.61 9.14
C THR A 82 -21.22 2.72 9.04
N CYS A 83 -19.96 2.37 9.28
CA CYS A 83 -18.85 3.27 9.00
C CYS A 83 -18.90 3.68 7.51
N SER A 84 -18.95 4.98 7.25
CA SER A 84 -19.10 5.50 5.88
C SER A 84 -17.77 5.80 5.21
N TYR A 85 -16.75 6.15 5.99
CA TYR A 85 -15.44 6.52 5.48
C TYR A 85 -14.35 6.23 6.52
N VAL A 86 -13.24 5.70 6.04
CA VAL A 86 -12.04 5.47 6.84
C VAL A 86 -10.87 6.17 6.17
N GLU A 87 -10.20 7.05 6.92
CA GLU A 87 -9.00 7.75 6.47
C GLU A 87 -7.75 7.17 7.14
N SER A 88 -6.72 6.93 6.34
CA SER A 88 -5.39 6.68 6.87
C SER A 88 -4.69 8.02 7.03
N VAL A 89 -4.58 8.49 8.27
CA VAL A 89 -3.85 9.72 8.56
C VAL A 89 -2.38 9.35 8.72
N VAL A 90 -1.58 9.64 7.70
CA VAL A 90 -0.13 9.51 7.73
C VAL A 90 0.52 10.87 7.49
N PRO A 91 1.70 11.17 8.08
CA PRO A 91 2.42 12.41 7.80
C PRO A 91 2.74 12.52 6.31
N ASP A 92 2.71 13.75 5.78
CA ASP A 92 3.10 14.06 4.40
C ASP A 92 4.59 13.81 4.19
N MET A 93 4.88 12.58 3.77
CA MET A 93 6.23 12.09 3.53
C MET A 93 6.30 11.45 2.16
N ASP A 94 7.26 11.91 1.35
CA ASP A 94 7.48 11.43 0.00
C ASP A 94 7.69 9.90 -0.03
N GLY A 95 6.88 9.20 -0.82
CA GLY A 95 6.92 7.74 -0.95
C GLY A 95 6.06 6.98 0.07
N ASN A 96 5.20 7.65 0.85
CA ASN A 96 4.29 6.97 1.78
C ASN A 96 2.98 6.58 1.08
N ILE A 97 2.60 5.32 1.21
CA ILE A 97 1.42 4.74 0.55
C ILE A 97 0.60 3.95 1.57
N ALA A 98 -0.70 4.22 1.62
CA ALA A 98 -1.64 3.46 2.42
C ALA A 98 -2.66 2.77 1.52
N VAL A 99 -2.82 1.46 1.67
CA VAL A 99 -3.77 0.62 0.93
C VAL A 99 -4.84 0.11 1.90
N LYS A 100 -6.10 0.45 1.66
CA LYS A 100 -7.21 0.11 2.56
C LYS A 100 -8.39 -0.48 1.79
N GLU A 101 -9.25 -1.18 2.51
CA GLU A 101 -10.53 -1.66 2.00
C GLU A 101 -11.36 -0.46 1.50
N ALA A 102 -12.14 -0.66 0.44
CA ALA A 102 -13.16 0.31 0.02
C ALA A 102 -14.48 0.07 0.80
N PRO A 103 -15.29 1.12 1.03
CA PRO A 103 -16.57 0.97 1.71
C PRO A 103 -17.52 0.08 0.91
N GLY A 104 -18.37 -0.69 1.60
CA GLY A 104 -19.36 -1.52 0.96
C GLY A 104 -19.90 -2.62 1.88
N PRO A 105 -20.86 -3.43 1.39
CA PRO A 105 -21.39 -4.56 2.15
C PRO A 105 -20.29 -5.60 2.43
N SER A 106 -20.52 -6.47 3.42
CA SER A 106 -19.61 -7.59 3.68
C SER A 106 -19.40 -8.43 2.41
N ALA A 107 -18.14 -8.59 2.03
CA ALA A 107 -17.75 -9.30 0.82
C ALA A 107 -16.89 -10.51 1.15
N LYS A 108 -16.77 -11.44 0.19
CA LYS A 108 -16.04 -12.70 0.40
C LYS A 108 -14.54 -12.46 0.46
N TYR A 109 -14.05 -11.53 -0.34
CA TYR A 109 -12.67 -11.09 -0.36
C TYR A 109 -12.59 -9.58 -0.15
N TRP A 110 -11.54 -9.14 0.55
CA TRP A 110 -11.42 -7.75 1.03
C TRP A 110 -11.33 -6.70 -0.09
N THR A 111 -11.05 -7.10 -1.33
CA THR A 111 -11.00 -6.21 -2.51
C THR A 111 -12.28 -6.22 -3.35
N ASP A 112 -13.29 -7.01 -2.98
CA ASP A 112 -14.50 -7.18 -3.79
C ASP A 112 -15.30 -5.87 -3.95
N ASN A 113 -15.25 -4.99 -2.93
CA ASN A 113 -15.84 -3.65 -2.98
C ASN A 113 -14.90 -2.61 -3.60
N GLY A 114 -13.70 -3.02 -4.05
CA GLY A 114 -12.62 -2.13 -4.44
C GLY A 114 -11.56 -1.94 -3.36
N VAL A 115 -10.60 -1.06 -3.65
CA VAL A 115 -9.47 -0.73 -2.78
C VAL A 115 -9.25 0.77 -2.88
N ASP A 116 -9.17 1.44 -1.74
CA ASP A 116 -8.74 2.84 -1.69
C ASP A 116 -7.22 2.89 -1.47
N VAL A 117 -6.54 3.75 -2.21
CA VAL A 117 -5.09 3.95 -2.10
C VAL A 117 -4.80 5.42 -1.85
N SER A 118 -4.20 5.73 -0.69
CA SER A 118 -3.64 7.06 -0.41
C SER A 118 -2.17 7.07 -0.79
N VAL A 119 -1.74 8.07 -1.57
CA VAL A 119 -0.37 8.21 -2.06
C VAL A 119 0.16 9.60 -1.68
N HIS A 120 1.23 9.63 -0.88
CA HIS A 120 1.94 10.86 -0.52
C HIS A 120 3.29 10.85 -1.25
N ILE A 121 3.40 11.68 -2.27
CA ILE A 121 4.61 11.93 -3.05
C ILE A 121 4.71 13.43 -3.33
N ARG A 122 5.88 13.89 -3.78
CA ARG A 122 6.04 15.31 -4.14
C ARG A 122 5.06 15.71 -5.25
N THR A 123 4.65 16.98 -5.22
CA THR A 123 3.71 17.56 -6.17
C THR A 123 4.07 17.27 -7.62
N GLU A 124 5.33 17.45 -8.00
CA GLU A 124 5.78 17.22 -9.38
C GLU A 124 5.70 15.75 -9.83
N HIS A 125 5.75 14.79 -8.89
CA HIS A 125 5.56 13.37 -9.20
C HIS A 125 4.09 12.99 -9.19
N MET A 126 3.28 13.64 -8.34
CA MET A 126 1.83 13.46 -8.33
C MET A 126 1.21 13.92 -9.64
N GLU A 127 1.60 15.08 -10.16
CA GLU A 127 1.15 15.57 -11.47
C GLU A 127 1.43 14.53 -12.57
N ARG A 128 2.65 13.99 -12.59
CA ARG A 128 3.03 12.92 -13.54
C ARG A 128 2.26 11.62 -13.34
N LEU A 129 1.92 11.28 -12.09
CA LEU A 129 1.14 10.09 -11.76
C LEU A 129 -0.30 10.23 -12.28
N MET A 130 -0.90 11.41 -12.11
CA MET A 130 -2.25 11.72 -12.57
C MET A 130 -2.35 11.74 -14.10
N ASP A 131 -1.26 12.08 -14.78
CA ASP A 131 -1.16 12.07 -16.24
C ASP A 131 -0.78 10.69 -16.82
N ASP A 132 -0.50 9.68 -15.98
CA ASP A 132 -0.04 8.36 -16.45
C ASP A 132 -1.21 7.56 -17.08
N PRO A 133 -1.19 7.30 -18.40
CA PRO A 133 -2.28 6.63 -19.10
C PRO A 133 -2.40 5.14 -18.75
N LEU A 134 -1.37 4.52 -18.14
CA LEU A 134 -1.44 3.15 -17.65
C LEU A 134 -2.24 3.06 -16.35
N LEU A 135 -2.20 4.10 -15.52
CA LEU A 135 -2.92 4.16 -14.24
C LEU A 135 -4.30 4.81 -14.38
N PHE A 136 -4.39 5.87 -15.16
CA PHE A 136 -5.63 6.59 -15.46
C PHE A 136 -5.89 6.58 -16.97
N PRO A 137 -6.33 5.45 -17.53
CA PRO A 137 -6.62 5.36 -18.96
C PRO A 137 -7.69 6.41 -19.31
N THR A 138 -7.38 7.26 -20.28
CA THR A 138 -8.32 8.27 -20.75
C THR A 138 -9.53 7.57 -21.35
N VAL A 139 -10.66 7.56 -20.63
CA VAL A 139 -11.93 7.10 -21.18
C VAL A 139 -12.29 8.09 -22.30
N LYS A 140 -12.04 7.71 -23.55
CA LYS A 140 -12.65 8.40 -24.68
C LYS A 140 -14.15 8.13 -24.55
N LEU A 141 -14.92 9.14 -24.19
CA LEU A 141 -16.37 9.14 -24.38
C LEU A 141 -16.64 8.97 -25.89
N SER A 142 -16.72 7.72 -26.34
CA SER A 142 -17.17 7.41 -27.68
C SER A 142 -18.69 7.56 -27.70
N GLU A 143 -19.11 8.66 -28.32
CA GLU A 143 -20.36 8.88 -29.03
C GLU A 143 -21.64 8.88 -28.19
N SER A 144 -22.14 10.10 -28.02
CA SER A 144 -23.56 10.44 -27.91
C SER A 144 -24.44 9.42 -28.63
N HIS A 145 -25.31 8.76 -27.87
CA HIS A 145 -26.48 8.11 -28.46
C HIS A 145 -27.23 9.19 -29.24
N LYS A 146 -27.23 9.07 -30.57
CA LYS A 146 -28.14 9.80 -31.44
C LYS A 146 -29.56 9.34 -31.14
N ASP A 147 -30.44 10.33 -31.12
CA ASP A 147 -31.89 10.26 -30.88
C ASP A 147 -32.61 9.11 -31.61
#